data_AF-A0A936GGK8-F1
#
_entry.id   AF-A0A936GGK8-F1
#
_cell.length_a   1.000
_cell.length_b   1.000
_cell.length_c   1.000
_cell.angle_alpha   90.00
_cell.angle_beta   90.00
_cell.angle_gamma   90.00
#
_symmetry.space_group_name_H-M   'P 1'
#
loop_
_entity.id
_entity.type
_entity.pdbx_description
1 polymer ?
#
loop_
_entity_poly.entity_id
_entity_poly.type
_entity_poly.pdbx_seq_one_letter_code
_entity_poly.pdbx_strand_id
1 'polypeptide(L)'
;MKKIVYGILLSLIGFSLFGQGGLENIIVEAIPVSAQAIAADPTLTSNHVTYRVFADMMPGYKLLNCMALGAGQELKFNTTTLFYNNAGGNYQPNNFLSLPTVNDALYFDSWLTIGTIGDPSVRAQLVPRVEDNDGVVDGYISVTNSQSLIFSGETGVAVFNNQTTGSSFSSQIISYENTSGLNGPFASNTVCLGQFTTDGYFTFDFNLALLNEATQTQTLVVATQPTNVFQVSSPLLH
;
A
#
# COMPACT_ATOMS: atom_id res chain seq x y z
N MET A 1 24.39 -1.87 -65.59
CA MET A 1 23.94 -1.56 -64.22
C MET A 1 22.54 -2.13 -64.02
N LYS A 2 22.40 -3.23 -63.28
CA LYS A 2 21.09 -3.83 -62.95
C LYS A 2 21.09 -4.18 -61.45
N LYS A 3 20.07 -3.69 -60.76
CA LYS A 3 20.00 -3.51 -59.30
C LYS A 3 19.62 -4.83 -58.62
N ILE A 4 20.39 -5.24 -57.61
CA ILE A 4 20.06 -6.38 -56.72
C ILE A 4 19.21 -5.81 -55.58
N VAL A 5 17.99 -6.33 -55.41
CA VAL A 5 17.09 -5.98 -54.30
C VAL A 5 17.27 -7.05 -53.23
N TYR A 6 17.77 -6.66 -52.06
CA TYR A 6 17.81 -7.52 -50.86
C TYR A 6 16.47 -7.40 -50.12
N GLY A 7 15.75 -8.51 -49.99
CA GLY A 7 14.52 -8.60 -49.18
C GLY A 7 14.86 -8.83 -47.72
N ILE A 8 14.47 -7.91 -46.84
CA ILE A 8 14.54 -8.07 -45.38
C ILE A 8 13.36 -8.94 -44.93
N LEU A 9 13.67 -10.12 -44.38
CA LEU A 9 12.72 -10.98 -43.70
C LEU A 9 12.50 -10.42 -42.28
N LEU A 10 11.39 -9.71 -42.06
CA LEU A 10 10.98 -9.26 -40.74
C LEU A 10 10.22 -10.39 -40.04
N SER A 11 10.89 -11.17 -39.17
CA SER A 11 10.21 -12.13 -38.32
C SER A 11 9.51 -11.40 -37.17
N LEU A 12 8.17 -11.41 -37.18
CA LEU A 12 7.33 -11.04 -36.04
C LEU A 12 7.60 -12.03 -34.89
N ILE A 13 8.53 -11.67 -34.01
CA ILE A 13 8.63 -12.28 -32.69
C ILE A 13 7.45 -11.71 -31.90
N GLY A 14 6.39 -12.50 -31.77
CA GLY A 14 5.33 -12.20 -30.81
C GLY A 14 5.91 -12.27 -29.41
N PHE A 15 6.14 -11.12 -28.80
CA PHE A 15 6.28 -11.05 -27.36
C PHE A 15 4.91 -11.36 -26.77
N SER A 16 4.74 -12.55 -26.22
CA SER A 16 3.68 -12.76 -25.24
C SER A 16 4.07 -11.92 -24.01
N LEU A 17 3.49 -10.73 -23.89
CA LEU A 17 3.38 -10.10 -22.59
C LEU A 17 2.51 -11.05 -21.77
N PHE A 18 3.09 -11.73 -20.79
CA PHE A 18 2.28 -12.28 -19.71
C PHE A 18 1.54 -11.06 -19.14
N GLY A 19 0.22 -10.99 -19.33
CA GLY A 19 -0.59 -9.98 -18.68
C GLY A 19 -0.25 -10.01 -17.19
N GLN A 20 -0.01 -8.83 -16.60
CA GLN A 20 0.16 -8.69 -15.16
C GLN A 20 -1.10 -9.26 -14.51
N GLY A 21 -1.02 -10.52 -14.05
CA GLY A 21 -2.20 -11.29 -13.68
C GLY A 21 -2.75 -10.78 -12.36
N GLY A 22 -3.92 -10.16 -12.41
CA GLY A 22 -4.74 -9.82 -11.24
C GLY A 22 -4.63 -8.39 -10.72
N LEU A 23 -3.56 -7.66 -11.02
CA LEU A 23 -3.39 -6.26 -10.58
C LEU A 23 -3.74 -5.32 -11.73
N GLU A 24 -4.64 -4.37 -11.48
CA GLU A 24 -4.98 -3.30 -12.42
C GLU A 24 -4.09 -2.08 -12.21
N ASN A 25 -3.85 -1.69 -10.95
CA ASN A 25 -3.03 -0.52 -10.62
C ASN A 25 -2.48 -0.54 -9.19
N ILE A 26 -1.57 0.39 -8.91
CA ILE A 26 -1.24 0.85 -7.56
C ILE A 26 -1.74 2.28 -7.40
N ILE A 27 -2.68 2.46 -6.47
CA ILE A 27 -3.23 3.78 -6.14
C ILE A 27 -2.43 4.33 -4.95
N VAL A 28 -2.04 5.61 -5.03
CA VAL A 28 -1.41 6.30 -3.92
C VAL A 28 -2.16 7.59 -3.64
N GLU A 29 -2.68 7.72 -2.42
CA GLU A 29 -3.30 8.93 -1.93
C GLU A 29 -2.28 9.75 -1.14
N ALA A 30 -2.26 11.06 -1.37
CA ALA A 30 -1.45 12.00 -0.60
C ALA A 30 -2.37 12.84 0.29
N ILE A 31 -2.14 12.79 1.59
CA ILE A 31 -2.96 13.45 2.61
C ILE A 31 -2.07 14.47 3.35
N PRO A 32 -2.31 15.78 3.19
CA PRO A 32 -1.57 16.79 3.94
C PRO A 32 -1.97 16.74 5.43
N VAL A 33 -1.02 17.08 6.30
CA VAL A 33 -1.28 17.14 7.75
C VAL A 33 -2.12 18.38 8.10
N SER A 34 -3.11 18.21 8.97
CA SER A 34 -3.96 19.30 9.45
C SER A 34 -3.25 20.17 10.50
N ALA A 35 -3.69 21.43 10.63
CA ALA A 35 -3.18 22.32 11.67
C ALA A 35 -3.48 21.81 13.08
N GLN A 36 -4.61 21.12 13.25
CA GLN A 36 -5.04 20.52 14.53
C GLN A 36 -4.12 19.37 14.93
N ALA A 37 -3.75 18.50 13.98
CA ALA A 37 -2.80 17.42 14.24
C ALA A 37 -1.40 17.95 14.62
N ILE A 38 -0.93 19.02 13.94
CA ILE A 38 0.33 19.71 14.29
C ILE A 38 0.27 20.31 15.70
N ALA A 39 -0.88 20.89 16.07
CA ALA A 39 -1.07 21.44 17.41
C ALA A 39 -1.07 20.35 18.51
N ALA A 40 -1.54 19.15 18.19
CA ALA A 40 -1.57 18.00 19.09
C ALA A 40 -0.20 17.31 19.22
N ASP A 41 0.59 17.26 18.14
CA ASP A 41 1.94 16.71 18.11
C ASP A 41 2.89 17.60 17.29
N PRO A 42 3.69 18.45 17.94
CA PRO A 42 4.60 19.38 17.26
C PRO A 42 5.76 18.73 16.48
N THR A 43 5.91 17.41 16.54
CA THR A 43 6.87 16.70 15.67
C THR A 43 6.34 16.58 14.23
N LEU A 44 5.02 16.67 14.04
CA LEU A 44 4.42 16.93 12.74
C LEU A 44 4.61 18.39 12.33
N THR A 45 4.76 18.62 11.03
CA THR A 45 4.85 19.95 10.44
C THR A 45 3.98 20.03 9.20
N SER A 46 3.73 21.25 8.71
CA SER A 46 2.98 21.46 7.45
C SER A 46 3.67 20.90 6.22
N ASN A 47 4.94 20.49 6.31
CA ASN A 47 5.68 19.87 5.21
C ASN A 47 5.45 18.35 5.15
N HIS A 48 4.94 17.74 6.22
CA HIS A 48 4.64 16.32 6.23
C HIS A 48 3.44 16.01 5.33
N VAL A 49 3.54 14.88 4.63
CA VAL A 49 2.47 14.30 3.83
C VAL A 49 2.36 12.83 4.22
N THR A 50 1.13 12.36 4.39
CA THR A 50 0.81 10.95 4.55
C THR A 50 0.46 10.34 3.20
N TYR A 51 1.22 9.34 2.80
CA TYR A 51 0.97 8.52 1.63
C TYR A 51 0.24 7.24 2.04
N ARG A 52 -0.93 6.99 1.48
CA ARG A 52 -1.67 5.73 1.65
C ARG A 52 -1.65 4.97 0.33
N VAL A 53 -1.17 3.73 0.37
CA VAL A 53 -0.95 2.93 -0.84
C VAL A 53 -1.96 1.80 -0.91
N PHE A 54 -2.56 1.59 -2.07
CA PHE A 54 -3.55 0.54 -2.32
C PHE A 54 -3.19 -0.28 -3.55
N ALA A 55 -3.47 -1.59 -3.50
CA ALA A 55 -3.52 -2.45 -4.66
C ALA A 55 -4.93 -2.41 -5.25
N ASP A 56 -5.04 -2.04 -6.53
CA ASP A 56 -6.26 -2.09 -7.32
C ASP A 56 -6.25 -3.39 -8.14
N MET A 57 -7.18 -4.31 -7.88
CA MET A 57 -7.15 -5.67 -8.39
C MET A 57 -8.31 -5.93 -9.33
N MET A 58 -8.11 -6.77 -10.34
CA MET A 58 -9.21 -7.23 -11.20
C MET A 58 -10.30 -7.92 -10.36
N PRO A 59 -11.58 -7.79 -10.72
CA PRO A 59 -12.65 -8.55 -10.08
C PRO A 59 -12.37 -10.06 -10.08
N GLY A 60 -12.67 -10.73 -8.96
CA GLY A 60 -12.43 -12.18 -8.79
C GLY A 60 -10.98 -12.54 -8.43
N TYR A 61 -10.17 -11.55 -8.05
CA TYR A 61 -8.85 -11.74 -7.46
C TYR A 61 -8.84 -11.36 -5.97
N LYS A 62 -8.05 -12.10 -5.19
CA LYS A 62 -7.75 -11.80 -3.78
C LYS A 62 -6.29 -11.46 -3.57
N LEU A 63 -6.00 -10.50 -2.71
CA LEU A 63 -4.65 -10.25 -2.22
C LEU A 63 -4.33 -11.26 -1.10
N LEU A 64 -3.34 -12.11 -1.32
CA LEU A 64 -2.89 -13.10 -0.32
C LEU A 64 -1.82 -12.51 0.59
N ASN A 65 -0.72 -12.04 0.00
CA ASN A 65 0.48 -11.68 0.73
C ASN A 65 1.14 -10.47 0.09
N CYS A 66 1.82 -9.69 0.94
CA CYS A 66 2.88 -8.78 0.53
C CYS A 66 4.20 -9.32 1.08
N MET A 67 5.20 -9.49 0.23
CA MET A 67 6.41 -10.23 0.60
C MET A 67 7.68 -9.69 -0.03
N ALA A 68 8.81 -10.04 0.55
CA ALA A 68 10.11 -9.98 -0.09
C ALA A 68 10.35 -11.24 -0.92
N LEU A 69 11.07 -11.11 -2.04
CA LEU A 69 11.39 -12.22 -2.94
C LEU A 69 12.89 -12.55 -2.98
N GLY A 70 13.66 -11.94 -2.09
CA GLY A 70 15.12 -12.06 -2.01
C GLY A 70 15.85 -10.82 -2.54
N ALA A 71 17.16 -10.95 -2.73
CA ALA A 71 18.03 -9.85 -3.14
C ALA A 71 17.62 -9.28 -4.51
N GLY A 72 17.45 -7.94 -4.58
CA GLY A 72 17.04 -7.23 -5.80
C GLY A 72 15.53 -7.21 -6.04
N GLN A 73 14.75 -7.91 -5.21
CA GLN A 73 13.29 -7.84 -5.12
C GLN A 73 12.87 -7.79 -3.64
N GLU A 74 13.56 -6.95 -2.88
CA GLU A 74 13.22 -6.65 -1.50
C GLU A 74 11.79 -6.12 -1.39
N LEU A 75 11.17 -6.34 -0.23
CA LEU A 75 10.10 -5.47 0.21
C LEU A 75 10.76 -4.23 0.82
N LYS A 76 10.48 -3.04 0.26
CA LYS A 76 11.24 -1.84 0.58
C LYS A 76 10.38 -0.58 0.68
N PHE A 77 10.65 0.25 1.68
CA PHE A 77 10.03 1.56 1.89
C PHE A 77 11.12 2.55 2.30
N ASN A 78 11.22 3.71 1.65
CA ASN A 78 12.21 4.73 1.99
C ASN A 78 11.61 6.12 1.98
N THR A 79 12.18 6.98 2.79
CA THR A 79 12.06 8.43 2.67
C THR A 79 13.44 9.08 2.71
N THR A 80 13.58 10.26 2.12
CA THR A 80 14.81 11.08 2.22
C THR A 80 14.99 11.75 3.59
N THR A 81 13.96 11.77 4.44
CA THR A 81 14.00 12.31 5.80
C THR A 81 13.72 11.19 6.83
N LEU A 82 12.65 11.27 7.61
CA LEU A 82 12.22 10.27 8.57
C LEU A 82 10.75 9.94 8.36
N PHE A 83 10.36 8.72 8.70
CA PHE A 83 8.96 8.40 8.90
C PHE A 83 8.48 8.97 10.24
N TYR A 84 7.31 9.58 10.23
CA TYR A 84 6.61 9.98 11.44
C TYR A 84 5.88 8.79 12.04
N ASN A 85 6.05 8.59 13.35
CA ASN A 85 5.34 7.58 14.14
C ASN A 85 4.80 8.23 15.41
N ASN A 86 3.51 8.02 15.67
CA ASN A 86 2.82 8.60 16.80
C ASN A 86 3.14 7.87 18.12
N ALA A 87 3.05 8.60 19.24
CA ALA A 87 3.22 8.07 20.60
C ALA A 87 2.23 6.96 21.00
N GLY A 88 1.05 6.92 20.37
CA GLY A 88 0.05 5.87 20.50
C GLY A 88 0.02 4.92 19.31
N GLY A 89 0.98 5.04 18.39
CA GLY A 89 1.07 4.29 17.13
C GLY A 89 1.62 2.88 17.29
N ASN A 90 1.59 2.13 16.19
CA ASN A 90 2.13 0.77 16.12
C ASN A 90 2.42 0.42 14.64
N TYR A 91 3.29 -0.57 14.40
CA TYR A 91 3.70 -0.95 13.04
C TYR A 91 2.57 -1.57 12.20
N GLN A 92 1.46 -1.92 12.85
CA GLN A 92 0.20 -2.30 12.23
C GLN A 92 -0.85 -1.30 12.70
N PRO A 93 -1.87 -0.99 11.88
CA PRO A 93 -2.86 -0.04 12.30
C PRO A 93 -3.61 -0.55 13.53
N ASN A 94 -3.72 0.31 14.53
CA ASN A 94 -4.23 -0.03 15.85
C ASN A 94 -5.74 -0.26 15.82
N ASN A 95 -6.20 -1.22 16.63
CA ASN A 95 -7.62 -1.45 16.82
C ASN A 95 -8.20 -0.46 17.84
N PHE A 96 -8.73 0.67 17.35
CA PHE A 96 -9.32 1.69 18.21
C PHE A 96 -10.84 1.56 18.30
N LEU A 97 -11.35 1.64 19.54
CA LEU A 97 -12.78 1.79 19.83
C LEU A 97 -13.36 3.09 19.25
N SER A 98 -12.53 4.11 18.99
CA SER A 98 -12.88 5.35 18.29
C SER A 98 -11.79 5.70 17.28
N LEU A 99 -12.16 5.85 16.01
CA LEU A 99 -11.17 6.12 14.97
C LEU A 99 -10.55 7.51 15.11
N PRO A 100 -9.22 7.64 14.95
CA PRO A 100 -8.64 8.94 14.77
C PRO A 100 -9.13 9.55 13.45
N THR A 101 -9.32 10.86 13.44
CA THR A 101 -9.72 11.65 12.28
C THR A 101 -8.53 12.43 11.76
N VAL A 102 -8.65 13.08 10.61
CA VAL A 102 -7.59 13.97 10.06
C VAL A 102 -7.18 15.11 11.01
N ASN A 103 -7.92 15.36 12.10
CA ASN A 103 -7.57 16.35 13.12
C ASN A 103 -6.72 15.77 14.26
N ASP A 104 -6.59 14.45 14.35
CA ASP A 104 -5.84 13.74 15.39
C ASP A 104 -4.44 13.38 14.87
N ALA A 105 -3.39 13.66 15.64
CA ALA A 105 -2.02 13.32 15.25
C ALA A 105 -1.82 11.82 14.96
N LEU A 106 -2.56 10.96 15.67
CA LEU A 106 -2.54 9.51 15.50
C LEU A 106 -3.06 9.05 14.14
N TYR A 107 -3.88 9.85 13.44
CA TYR A 107 -4.31 9.55 12.08
C TYR A 107 -3.13 9.48 11.11
N PHE A 108 -2.06 10.21 11.40
CA PHE A 108 -0.88 10.34 10.55
C PHE A 108 0.22 9.33 10.92
N ASP A 109 -0.03 8.37 11.82
CA ASP A 109 0.93 7.30 12.13
C ASP A 109 1.33 6.49 10.88
N SER A 110 2.58 6.01 10.82
CA SER A 110 3.04 5.15 9.71
C SER A 110 2.91 3.68 10.10
N TRP A 111 2.35 2.86 9.21
CA TRP A 111 2.07 1.45 9.50
C TRP A 111 1.89 0.62 8.22
N LEU A 112 1.99 -0.70 8.37
CA LEU A 112 1.78 -1.68 7.29
C LEU A 112 0.48 -2.45 7.51
N THR A 113 -0.18 -2.86 6.42
CA THR A 113 -1.39 -3.69 6.46
C THR A 113 -1.58 -4.44 5.14
N ILE A 114 -2.38 -5.49 5.13
CA ILE A 114 -2.83 -6.17 3.90
C ILE A 114 -4.36 -6.13 3.80
N GLY A 115 -4.88 -4.95 4.09
CA GLY A 115 -6.27 -4.73 4.41
C GLY A 115 -6.68 -5.40 5.72
N THR A 116 -7.70 -4.79 6.32
CA THR A 116 -8.36 -5.13 7.59
C THR A 116 -7.62 -4.75 8.87
N ILE A 117 -8.41 -4.27 9.83
CA ILE A 117 -8.16 -4.36 11.26
C ILE A 117 -9.37 -5.13 11.81
N GLY A 118 -9.15 -5.98 12.82
CA GLY A 118 -10.18 -6.86 13.39
C GLY A 118 -11.38 -6.17 14.05
N ASP A 119 -11.65 -4.89 13.77
CA ASP A 119 -12.86 -4.19 14.19
C ASP A 119 -13.61 -3.63 12.97
N PRO A 120 -14.90 -4.01 12.79
CA PRO A 120 -15.78 -3.44 11.77
C PRO A 120 -15.94 -1.92 11.86
N SER A 121 -15.33 -1.21 12.80
CA SER A 121 -15.43 0.24 12.95
C SER A 121 -14.28 1.00 12.28
N VAL A 122 -13.19 0.35 11.82
CA VAL A 122 -11.99 1.00 11.23
C VAL A 122 -12.07 1.27 9.72
N ARG A 123 -13.28 1.30 9.17
CA ARG A 123 -13.48 1.08 7.73
C ARG A 123 -13.01 2.23 6.83
N ALA A 124 -13.18 3.48 7.26
CA ALA A 124 -12.86 4.67 6.45
C ALA A 124 -11.37 4.79 6.08
N GLN A 125 -10.46 4.36 6.95
CA GLN A 125 -9.02 4.57 6.72
C GLN A 125 -8.37 3.56 5.78
N LEU A 126 -9.04 2.44 5.48
CA LEU A 126 -8.51 1.37 4.62
C LEU A 126 -9.18 1.30 3.25
N VAL A 127 -9.98 2.32 2.93
CA VAL A 127 -10.66 2.51 1.65
C VAL A 127 -10.11 3.79 1.03
N PRO A 128 -9.90 3.82 -0.30
CA PRO A 128 -9.55 5.06 -0.99
C PRO A 128 -10.63 6.14 -0.76
N ARG A 129 -10.25 7.39 -0.52
CA ARG A 129 -11.18 8.51 -0.30
C ARG A 129 -12.20 8.71 -1.40
N VAL A 130 -11.85 8.37 -2.64
CA VAL A 130 -12.79 8.44 -3.77
C VAL A 130 -13.96 7.46 -3.63
N GLU A 131 -13.79 6.41 -2.82
CA GLU A 131 -14.80 5.40 -2.49
C GLU A 131 -15.44 5.66 -1.13
N ASP A 132 -14.75 6.35 -0.22
CA ASP A 132 -15.22 6.77 1.12
C ASP A 132 -15.87 8.17 1.09
N ASN A 133 -16.90 8.37 0.25
CA ASN A 133 -17.51 9.68 0.02
C ASN A 133 -18.45 10.17 1.14
N ASP A 134 -18.84 9.31 2.07
CA ASP A 134 -19.77 9.61 3.17
C ASP A 134 -19.19 9.34 4.56
N GLY A 135 -17.92 8.92 4.64
CA GLY A 135 -17.26 8.51 5.88
C GLY A 135 -17.84 7.22 6.48
N VAL A 136 -18.73 6.54 5.75
CA VAL A 136 -19.43 5.32 6.15
C VAL A 136 -19.21 4.28 5.06
N VAL A 137 -18.16 3.49 5.22
CA VAL A 137 -17.91 2.38 4.31
C VAL A 137 -19.01 1.32 4.46
N ASP A 138 -19.93 1.31 3.49
CA ASP A 138 -21.03 0.33 3.35
C ASP A 138 -20.54 -1.08 2.96
N GLY A 139 -19.24 -1.25 2.69
CA GLY A 139 -18.59 -2.54 2.43
C GLY A 139 -17.83 -3.06 3.66
N TYR A 140 -18.41 -3.99 4.41
CA TYR A 140 -17.68 -4.69 5.46
C TYR A 140 -16.67 -5.66 4.85
N ILE A 141 -15.37 -5.42 5.05
CA ILE A 141 -14.39 -6.48 4.86
C ILE A 141 -14.38 -7.35 6.11
N SER A 142 -15.20 -8.40 6.11
CA SER A 142 -15.15 -9.44 7.14
C SER A 142 -13.86 -10.23 7.00
N VAL A 143 -12.88 -9.99 7.86
CA VAL A 143 -11.79 -10.95 8.04
C VAL A 143 -12.24 -12.03 9.00
N THR A 144 -12.34 -13.25 8.51
CA THR A 144 -12.39 -14.46 9.33
C THR A 144 -11.00 -14.87 9.84
N ASN A 145 -9.92 -14.19 9.43
CA ASN A 145 -8.55 -14.55 9.78
C ASN A 145 -7.71 -13.31 10.15
N SER A 146 -6.99 -13.42 11.26
CA SER A 146 -6.02 -12.43 11.72
C SER A 146 -4.89 -12.25 10.71
N GLN A 147 -4.42 -11.01 10.54
CA GLN A 147 -3.17 -10.73 9.85
C GLN A 147 -2.04 -11.55 10.51
N SER A 148 -1.34 -12.37 9.72
CA SER A 148 -0.08 -12.97 10.15
C SER A 148 1.04 -12.05 9.70
N LEU A 149 1.32 -11.01 10.48
CA LEU A 149 2.57 -10.23 10.36
C LEU A 149 3.70 -11.07 10.97
N ILE A 150 4.18 -12.07 10.23
CA ILE A 150 5.31 -12.87 10.66
C ILE A 150 6.58 -12.21 10.15
N PHE A 151 7.13 -11.32 10.97
CA PHE A 151 8.45 -10.75 10.78
C PHE A 151 9.52 -11.75 11.26
N SER A 152 9.87 -12.71 10.41
CA SER A 152 10.95 -13.65 10.70
C SER A 152 12.31 -13.00 10.44
N GLY A 153 13.06 -12.70 11.50
CA GLY A 153 14.51 -12.45 11.41
C GLY A 153 15.01 -11.01 11.30
N GLU A 154 14.17 -9.98 11.29
CA GLU A 154 14.62 -8.58 11.08
C GLU A 154 14.13 -7.61 12.18
N THR A 155 15.03 -6.75 12.66
CA THR A 155 14.77 -5.65 13.61
C THR A 155 14.13 -4.41 12.96
N GLY A 156 13.90 -4.44 11.64
CA GLY A 156 13.64 -3.27 10.81
C GLY A 156 12.21 -2.71 10.82
N VAL A 157 11.18 -3.51 11.16
CA VAL A 157 9.79 -3.01 11.21
C VAL A 157 9.59 -2.01 12.35
N ALA A 158 10.52 -1.98 13.31
CA ALA A 158 10.53 -0.98 14.36
C ALA A 158 10.45 0.44 13.79
N VAL A 159 10.92 0.70 12.56
CA VAL A 159 10.80 2.03 11.92
C VAL A 159 9.37 2.53 11.75
N PHE A 160 8.36 1.66 11.84
CA PHE A 160 6.93 2.02 11.83
C PHE A 160 6.26 1.85 13.20
N ASN A 161 7.04 1.58 14.26
CA ASN A 161 6.52 1.42 15.61
C ASN A 161 6.47 2.77 16.33
N ASN A 162 5.84 2.79 17.50
CA ASN A 162 5.68 3.95 18.37
C ASN A 162 6.98 4.76 18.55
N GLN A 163 6.95 6.02 18.08
CA GLN A 163 8.02 7.03 18.16
C GLN A 163 9.42 6.57 17.70
N THR A 164 9.49 5.46 16.97
CA THR A 164 10.78 5.00 16.46
C THR A 164 11.16 5.86 15.28
N THR A 165 12.41 6.30 15.24
CA THR A 165 12.92 7.10 14.13
C THR A 165 13.62 6.21 13.12
N GLY A 166 13.34 6.43 11.84
CA GLY A 166 14.11 5.85 10.76
C GLY A 166 13.56 6.25 9.40
N SER A 167 14.37 6.03 8.38
CA SER A 167 14.14 6.51 7.02
C SER A 167 13.98 5.39 6.01
N SER A 168 14.22 4.14 6.41
CA SER A 168 14.25 3.00 5.52
C SER A 168 13.81 1.73 6.23
N PHE A 169 12.96 0.99 5.55
CA PHE A 169 12.70 -0.41 5.79
C PHE A 169 13.08 -1.17 4.53
N SER A 170 13.84 -2.26 4.66
CA SER A 170 14.20 -3.13 3.56
C SER A 170 14.35 -4.55 4.09
N SER A 171 13.66 -5.51 3.50
CA SER A 171 13.81 -6.91 3.88
C SER A 171 13.82 -7.82 2.66
N GLN A 172 14.60 -8.90 2.77
CA GLN A 172 14.72 -9.96 1.76
C GLN A 172 13.91 -11.22 2.11
N ILE A 173 13.38 -11.32 3.33
CA ILE A 173 12.83 -12.56 3.87
C ILE A 173 11.44 -12.41 4.52
N ILE A 174 10.88 -11.21 4.47
CA ILE A 174 9.65 -10.89 5.17
C ILE A 174 8.41 -11.20 4.33
N SER A 175 7.34 -11.63 4.98
CA SER A 175 6.00 -11.70 4.38
C SER A 175 4.98 -11.31 5.42
N TYR A 176 3.97 -10.56 5.00
CA TYR A 176 2.75 -10.36 5.76
C TYR A 176 1.56 -10.75 4.92
N GLU A 177 0.65 -11.50 5.54
CA GLU A 177 -0.30 -12.31 4.80
C GLU A 177 -1.70 -12.34 5.42
N ASN A 178 -2.67 -12.56 4.53
CA ASN A 178 -4.02 -12.98 4.84
C ASN A 178 -4.19 -14.39 4.24
N THR A 179 -4.18 -15.41 5.09
CA THR A 179 -4.14 -16.82 4.69
C THR A 179 -5.33 -17.27 3.82
N SER A 180 -6.45 -16.53 3.82
CA SER A 180 -7.61 -16.81 2.94
C SER A 180 -7.77 -15.84 1.78
N GLY A 181 -6.85 -14.89 1.65
CA GLY A 181 -6.93 -13.80 0.70
C GLY A 181 -8.00 -12.76 1.02
N LEU A 182 -7.75 -11.54 0.59
CA LEU A 182 -8.66 -10.42 0.77
C LEU A 182 -9.19 -9.88 -0.55
N ASN A 183 -10.50 -9.70 -0.63
CA ASN A 183 -11.15 -8.87 -1.65
C ASN A 183 -11.29 -7.45 -1.09
N GLY A 184 -11.18 -6.45 -1.96
CA GLY A 184 -11.60 -5.09 -1.63
C GLY A 184 -13.09 -5.03 -1.29
N PRO A 185 -13.52 -4.00 -0.53
CA PRO A 185 -14.91 -3.90 -0.05
C PRO A 185 -15.92 -3.52 -1.15
N PHE A 186 -15.43 -3.02 -2.29
CA PHE A 186 -16.24 -2.50 -3.38
C PHE A 186 -15.92 -3.19 -4.71
N ALA A 187 -16.65 -2.81 -5.77
CA ALA A 187 -16.49 -3.38 -7.10
C ALA A 187 -15.12 -3.11 -7.75
N SER A 188 -14.44 -2.03 -7.33
CA SER A 188 -13.05 -1.73 -7.68
C SER A 188 -12.05 -2.72 -7.07
N ASN A 189 -12.44 -3.51 -6.07
CA ASN A 189 -11.61 -4.54 -5.45
C ASN A 189 -10.24 -4.02 -4.95
N THR A 190 -10.22 -2.81 -4.38
CA THR A 190 -9.00 -2.20 -3.85
C THR A 190 -8.68 -2.63 -2.42
N VAL A 191 -7.40 -2.84 -2.10
CA VAL A 191 -6.92 -3.20 -0.75
C VAL A 191 -5.76 -2.31 -0.32
N CYS A 192 -5.85 -1.73 0.88
CA CYS A 192 -4.78 -0.92 1.47
C CYS A 192 -3.55 -1.79 1.82
N LEU A 193 -2.36 -1.30 1.48
CA LEU A 193 -1.06 -1.95 1.70
C LEU A 193 -0.25 -1.29 2.83
N GLY A 194 -0.56 -0.04 3.16
CA GLY A 194 0.11 0.69 4.23
C GLY A 194 -0.09 2.19 4.15
N GLN A 195 0.37 2.85 5.20
CA GLN A 195 0.35 4.29 5.36
C GLN A 195 1.73 4.77 5.81
N PHE A 196 2.22 5.85 5.20
CA PHE A 196 3.57 6.34 5.42
C PHE A 196 3.58 7.86 5.48
N THR A 197 4.03 8.42 6.60
CA THR A 197 4.04 9.87 6.82
C THR A 197 5.46 10.38 6.87
N THR A 198 5.77 11.39 6.04
CA THR A 198 7.11 11.97 5.98
C THR A 198 7.07 13.37 5.39
N ASP A 199 8.04 14.22 5.72
CA ASP A 199 8.30 15.49 5.05
C ASP A 199 9.38 15.39 3.93
N GLY A 200 9.77 14.16 3.60
CA GLY A 200 10.72 13.83 2.53
C GLY A 200 10.06 13.20 1.30
N TYR A 201 10.90 12.74 0.37
CA TYR A 201 10.45 11.99 -0.81
C TYR A 201 10.27 10.51 -0.46
N PHE A 202 9.02 10.02 -0.53
CA PHE A 202 8.68 8.63 -0.26
C PHE A 202 8.82 7.75 -1.52
N THR A 203 9.43 6.58 -1.36
CA THR A 203 9.54 5.52 -2.38
C THR A 203 9.22 4.15 -1.80
N PHE A 204 8.73 3.24 -2.63
CA PHE A 204 8.40 1.88 -2.22
C PHE A 204 8.61 0.86 -3.34
N ASP A 205 8.87 -0.38 -2.91
CA ASP A 205 8.85 -1.59 -3.71
C ASP A 205 7.97 -2.63 -2.99
N PHE A 206 6.80 -2.91 -3.53
CA PHE A 206 5.91 -3.97 -3.07
C PHE A 206 6.03 -5.20 -3.98
N ASN A 207 5.96 -6.40 -3.40
CA ASN A 207 5.69 -7.63 -4.16
C ASN A 207 4.43 -8.28 -3.60
N LEU A 208 3.46 -8.52 -4.48
CA LEU A 208 2.11 -8.94 -4.15
C LEU A 208 1.83 -10.34 -4.70
N ALA A 209 1.29 -11.21 -3.86
CA ALA A 209 0.71 -12.47 -4.30
C ALA A 209 -0.80 -12.32 -4.43
N LEU A 210 -1.31 -12.53 -5.65
CA LEU A 210 -2.74 -12.46 -5.96
C LEU A 210 -3.28 -13.85 -6.28
N LEU A 211 -4.44 -14.21 -5.74
CA LEU A 211 -5.15 -15.46 -6.05
C LEU A 211 -6.29 -15.18 -7.01
N ASN A 212 -6.31 -15.85 -8.17
CA ASN A 212 -7.52 -15.92 -8.99
C ASN A 212 -8.51 -16.91 -8.34
N GLU A 213 -9.69 -16.44 -7.97
CA GLU A 213 -10.68 -17.25 -7.25
C GLU A 213 -11.28 -18.37 -8.11
N ALA A 214 -11.42 -18.16 -9.41
CA ALA A 214 -12.01 -19.14 -10.31
C ALA A 214 -11.06 -20.31 -10.59
N THR A 215 -9.77 -20.00 -10.82
CA THR A 215 -8.77 -21.01 -11.18
C THR A 215 -7.94 -21.51 -10.00
N GLN A 216 -8.09 -20.89 -8.82
CA GLN A 216 -7.28 -21.14 -7.62
C GLN A 216 -5.77 -21.02 -7.91
N THR A 217 -5.41 -20.15 -8.87
CA THR A 217 -4.02 -19.95 -9.30
C THR A 217 -3.47 -18.69 -8.69
N GLN A 218 -2.29 -18.79 -8.08
CA GLN A 218 -1.57 -17.64 -7.54
C GLN A 218 -0.70 -16.99 -8.63
N THR A 219 -0.73 -15.66 -8.70
CA THR A 219 0.14 -14.83 -9.52
C THR A 219 0.96 -13.92 -8.63
N LEU A 220 2.24 -13.79 -8.93
CA LEU A 220 3.15 -12.87 -8.26
C LEU A 220 3.29 -11.60 -9.11
N VAL A 221 3.09 -10.45 -8.48
CA VAL A 221 3.16 -9.13 -9.12
C VAL A 221 4.16 -8.27 -8.38
N VAL A 222 5.11 -7.68 -9.11
CA VAL A 222 6.06 -6.70 -8.57
C VAL A 222 5.52 -5.32 -8.88
N ALA A 223 5.28 -4.54 -7.82
CA ALA A 223 4.70 -3.22 -7.85
C ALA A 223 5.72 -2.21 -7.32
N THR A 224 6.47 -1.59 -8.23
CA THR A 224 7.37 -0.49 -7.90
C THR A 224 6.67 0.86 -8.13
N GLN A 225 7.14 1.90 -7.44
CA GLN A 225 6.60 3.25 -7.60
C GLN A 225 6.55 3.68 -9.09
N PRO A 226 5.42 4.18 -9.61
CA PRO A 226 5.39 4.74 -10.95
C PRO A 226 6.29 5.97 -11.02
N THR A 227 7.09 6.07 -12.07
CA THR A 227 8.06 7.15 -12.31
C THR A 227 7.44 8.54 -12.52
N ASN A 228 6.11 8.67 -12.47
CA ASN A 228 5.40 9.93 -12.66
C ASN A 228 4.44 10.21 -11.50
N VAL A 229 4.85 11.16 -10.66
CA VAL A 229 4.05 12.14 -9.89
C VAL A 229 2.72 11.63 -9.32
N PHE A 230 2.67 11.50 -7.98
CA PHE A 230 1.46 11.32 -7.20
C PHE A 230 0.32 12.21 -7.74
N GLN A 231 -0.75 11.59 -8.22
CA GLN A 231 -1.98 12.33 -8.50
C GLN A 231 -2.53 12.77 -7.14
N VAL A 232 -2.34 14.03 -6.80
CA VAL A 232 -3.02 14.66 -5.66
C VAL A 232 -4.50 14.74 -6.04
N SER A 233 -5.27 13.67 -5.79
CA SER A 233 -6.71 13.79 -5.69
C SER A 233 -7.00 14.47 -4.35
N SER A 234 -7.12 15.80 -4.38
CA SER A 234 -7.75 16.54 -3.29
C SER A 234 -9.25 16.54 -3.53
N PRO A 235 -10.05 15.76 -2.79
CA PRO A 235 -11.42 16.14 -2.55
C PRO A 235 -11.44 17.04 -1.31
N LEU A 236 -11.63 18.33 -1.57
CA LEU A 236 -12.33 19.28 -0.70
C LEU A 236 -11.61 19.77 0.57
N LEU A 237 -10.90 20.89 0.42
CA LEU A 237 -10.96 21.98 1.41
C LEU A 237 -12.21 22.81 1.11
N HIS A 238 -13.29 22.60 1.86
CA HIS A 238 -14.33 23.61 2.13
C HIS A 238 -14.99 23.30 3.47
#